data_AF-A0A258Y4T4-F1
#
_entry.id   AF-A0A258Y4T4-F1
#
_cell.length_a   1.000
_cell.length_b   1.000
_cell.length_c   1.000
_cell.angle_alpha   90.00
_cell.angle_beta   90.00
_cell.angle_gamma   90.00
#
_symmetry.space_group_name_H-M   'P 1'
#
loop_
_entity.id
_entity.type
_entity.pdbx_description
1 polymer ?
#
loop_
_entity_poly.entity_id
_entity_poly.type
_entity_poly.pdbx_seq_one_letter_code
_entity_poly.pdbx_strand_id
1 'polypeptide(L)'
;MGEGVPIPGCVGPYCNQLVSAVYPTALYEVILCSLIFVVLWSIRKKIKIPGQLFGIYLMFNGMERFLIESIRVNTKYESLPFQPTQAQLISLLLLIVGLLLTFNAKKLTK
;
A
#
# COMPACT_ATOMS: atom_id res chain seq x y z
N MET A 1 22.09 2.97 18.02
CA MET A 1 22.33 3.17 19.47
C MET A 1 21.50 4.37 19.89
N GLY A 2 20.56 4.24 20.83
CA GLY A 2 19.77 5.38 21.32
C GLY A 2 18.45 5.70 20.61
N GLU A 3 17.75 4.73 20.00
CA GLU A 3 16.42 5.00 19.43
C GLU A 3 15.31 4.64 20.41
N GLY A 4 14.51 5.63 20.83
CA GLY A 4 13.42 5.48 21.79
C GLY A 4 13.35 6.62 22.81
N VAL A 5 12.33 6.63 23.67
CA VAL A 5 12.24 7.54 24.81
C VAL A 5 13.07 6.98 25.97
N PRO A 6 13.87 7.81 26.65
CA PRO A 6 14.64 7.37 27.80
C PRO A 6 13.71 6.96 28.95
N ILE A 7 14.03 5.84 29.61
CA ILE A 7 13.30 5.39 30.80
C ILE A 7 13.76 6.25 31.99
N PRO A 8 12.85 6.91 32.73
CA PRO A 8 13.22 7.75 33.86
C PRO A 8 13.95 6.92 34.93
N GLY A 9 15.19 7.30 35.24
CA GLY A 9 16.04 6.62 36.24
C GLY A 9 16.95 5.52 35.71
N CYS A 10 16.98 5.24 34.40
CA CYS A 10 17.88 4.25 33.80
C CYS A 10 19.05 4.94 33.08
N VAL A 11 20.30 4.62 33.45
CA VAL A 11 21.51 5.15 32.82
C VAL A 11 22.33 4.00 32.22
N GLY A 12 22.47 3.98 30.90
CA GLY A 12 23.20 2.92 30.20
C GLY A 12 22.81 2.80 28.73
N PRO A 13 23.56 2.01 27.93
CA PRO A 13 23.36 1.89 26.49
C PRO A 13 22.01 1.23 26.09
N TYR A 14 21.32 0.59 27.04
CA TYR A 14 20.06 -0.13 26.84
C TYR A 14 18.84 0.54 27.49
N CYS A 15 18.93 1.81 27.89
CA CYS A 15 17.91 2.51 28.67
C CYS A 15 16.86 3.29 27.82
N ASN A 16 16.46 2.75 26.67
CA ASN A 16 15.48 3.38 25.78
C ASN A 16 14.28 2.44 25.56
N GLN A 17 13.07 2.99 25.56
CA GLN A 17 11.84 2.29 25.22
C GLN A 17 11.24 2.83 23.90
N LEU A 18 10.59 1.97 23.12
CA LEU A 18 9.87 2.43 21.92
C LEU A 18 8.70 3.34 22.32
N VAL A 19 8.56 4.46 21.61
CA VAL A 19 7.49 5.44 21.85
C VAL A 19 6.25 5.07 21.05
N SER A 20 5.12 5.00 21.76
CA SER A 20 3.73 4.90 21.30
C SER A 20 3.36 3.70 20.40
N ALA A 21 2.15 3.19 20.61
CA ALA A 21 1.59 2.07 19.89
C ALA A 21 1.50 2.36 18.38
N VAL A 22 2.35 1.69 17.60
CA VAL A 22 2.22 1.69 16.15
C VAL A 22 1.08 0.74 15.75
N TYR A 23 0.24 1.17 14.81
CA TYR A 23 -0.75 0.28 14.21
C TYR A 23 -0.04 -0.92 13.58
N PRO A 24 -0.55 -2.15 13.72
CA PRO A 24 0.05 -3.35 13.13
C PRO A 24 -0.18 -3.35 11.61
N THR A 25 0.58 -2.54 10.88
CA THR A 25 0.46 -2.34 9.42
C THR A 25 0.57 -3.66 8.67
N ALA A 26 1.44 -4.56 9.14
CA ALA A 26 1.63 -5.89 8.56
C ALA A 26 0.34 -6.73 8.58
N LEU A 27 -0.53 -6.61 9.59
CA LEU A 27 -1.80 -7.33 9.61
C LEU A 27 -2.76 -6.80 8.52
N TYR A 28 -2.83 -5.48 8.36
CA TYR A 28 -3.65 -4.87 7.32
C TYR A 28 -3.17 -5.25 5.91
N GLU A 29 -1.85 -5.30 5.68
CA GLU A 29 -1.27 -5.74 4.40
C GLU A 29 -1.66 -7.17 4.07
N VAL A 30 -1.51 -8.10 5.02
CA VAL A 30 -1.87 -9.52 4.80
C VAL A 30 -3.37 -9.68 4.54
N ILE A 31 -4.23 -8.95 5.26
CA ILE A 31 -5.68 -8.99 5.07
C ILE A 31 -6.05 -8.47 3.67
N LEU A 32 -5.50 -7.32 3.25
CA LEU A 32 -5.78 -6.71 1.96
C LEU A 32 -5.28 -7.58 0.80
N CYS A 33 -4.04 -8.08 0.86
CA CYS A 33 -3.49 -9.01 -0.13
C CYS A 33 -4.35 -10.29 -0.25
N SER A 34 -4.80 -10.84 0.88
CA SER A 34 -5.67 -12.02 0.90
C SER A 34 -7.03 -11.74 0.24
N LEU A 35 -7.61 -10.57 0.52
CA LEU A 35 -8.89 -10.15 -0.06
C LEU A 35 -8.76 -9.95 -1.58
N ILE A 36 -7.70 -9.29 -2.04
CA ILE A 36 -7.40 -9.12 -3.47
C ILE A 36 -7.24 -10.49 -4.14
N PHE A 37 -6.51 -11.41 -3.52
CA PHE A 37 -6.35 -12.77 -4.05
C PHE A 37 -7.69 -13.49 -4.21
N VAL A 38 -8.58 -13.43 -3.20
CA VAL A 38 -9.91 -14.06 -3.28
C VAL A 38 -10.77 -13.43 -4.38
N VAL A 39 -10.76 -12.10 -4.50
CA VAL A 39 -11.50 -11.38 -5.55
C VAL A 39 -11.00 -11.81 -6.94
N LEU A 40 -9.68 -11.80 -7.15
CA LEU A 40 -9.07 -12.22 -8.42
C LEU A 40 -9.35 -13.69 -8.73
N TRP A 41 -9.31 -14.55 -7.71
CA TRP A 41 -9.61 -15.98 -7.86
C TRP A 41 -11.06 -16.22 -8.29
N SER A 42 -12.00 -15.46 -7.73
CA SER A 42 -13.42 -15.53 -8.09
C SER A 42 -13.69 -15.08 -9.52
N ILE A 43 -13.04 -14.01 -9.98
CA ILE A 43 -13.22 -13.49 -11.34
C ILE A 43 -12.39 -14.24 -12.40
N ARG A 44 -11.44 -15.10 -12.00
CA ARG A 44 -10.54 -15.81 -12.93
C ARG A 44 -11.29 -16.57 -14.04
N LYS A 45 -12.44 -17.16 -13.72
CA LYS A 45 -13.23 -17.96 -14.67
C LYS A 45 -14.10 -17.10 -15.61
N LYS A 46 -14.35 -15.84 -15.24
CA LYS A 46 -15.16 -14.89 -16.04
C LYS A 46 -14.32 -14.12 -17.06
N ILE A 47 -13.03 -13.93 -16.80
CA ILE A 47 -12.13 -13.20 -17.69
C ILE A 47 -11.43 -14.17 -18.64
N LYS A 48 -11.82 -14.14 -19.92
CA LYS A 48 -11.21 -14.93 -21.00
C LYS A 48 -10.09 -14.18 -21.75
N ILE A 49 -9.92 -12.89 -21.46
CA ILE A 49 -9.00 -12.00 -22.18
C ILE A 49 -7.62 -12.01 -21.50
N PRO A 50 -6.54 -12.35 -22.23
CA PRO A 50 -5.18 -12.27 -21.69
C PRO A 50 -4.82 -10.82 -21.34
N GLY A 51 -4.20 -10.62 -20.17
CA GLY A 51 -3.80 -9.28 -19.68
C GLY A 51 -4.85 -8.53 -18.88
N GLN A 52 -6.15 -8.82 -19.05
CA GLN A 52 -7.20 -8.11 -18.31
C GLN A 52 -7.17 -8.42 -16.80
N LEU A 53 -6.85 -9.67 -16.41
CA LEU A 53 -6.70 -10.05 -15.00
C LEU A 53 -5.50 -9.34 -14.35
N PHE A 54 -4.41 -9.14 -15.12
CA PHE A 54 -3.22 -8.42 -14.67
C PHE A 54 -3.48 -6.92 -14.48
N GLY A 55 -4.26 -6.30 -15.38
CA GLY A 55 -4.68 -4.90 -15.23
C GLY A 55 -5.51 -4.67 -13.96
N ILE A 56 -6.45 -5.58 -13.67
CA ILE A 56 -7.27 -5.52 -12.45
C ILE A 56 -6.39 -5.72 -11.21
N TYR A 57 -5.44 -6.65 -11.24
CA TYR A 57 -4.46 -6.83 -10.16
C TYR A 57 -3.67 -5.55 -9.88
N LEU A 58 -3.15 -4.87 -10.91
CA LEU A 58 -2.42 -3.61 -10.76
C LEU A 58 -3.26 -2.50 -10.13
N MET A 59 -4.55 -2.40 -10.51
CA MET A 59 -5.47 -1.43 -9.90
C MET A 59 -5.68 -1.69 -8.41
N PHE A 60 -5.94 -2.96 -8.03
CA PHE A 60 -6.13 -3.34 -6.63
C PHE A 60 -4.84 -3.16 -5.81
N ASN A 61 -3.68 -3.49 -6.38
CA ASN A 61 -2.39 -3.31 -5.71
C ASN A 61 -2.05 -1.82 -5.50
N GLY A 62 -2.33 -0.95 -6.48
CA GLY A 62 -2.19 0.50 -6.30
C GLY A 62 -3.10 1.05 -5.20
N MET A 63 -4.33 0.52 -5.11
CA MET A 63 -5.29 0.92 -4.08
C MET A 63 -4.89 0.45 -2.68
N GLU A 64 -4.36 -0.77 -2.52
CA GLU A 64 -3.88 -1.25 -1.22
C GLU A 64 -2.72 -0.38 -0.71
N ARG A 65 -1.78 -0.02 -1.59
CA ARG A 65 -0.62 0.81 -1.25
C ARG A 65 -1.04 2.20 -0.80
N PHE A 66 -2.08 2.77 -1.41
CA PHE A 66 -2.66 4.04 -0.98
C PHE A 66 -3.32 3.97 0.41
N LEU A 67 -4.07 2.90 0.68
CA LEU A 67 -4.78 2.71 1.95
C LEU A 67 -3.83 2.42 3.11
N ILE A 68 -2.82 1.57 2.89
CA ILE A 68 -1.79 1.24 3.89
C ILE A 68 -0.99 2.50 4.28
N GLU A 69 -0.63 3.33 3.31
CA GLU A 69 0.08 4.58 3.57
C GLU A 69 -0.81 5.58 4.33
N SER A 70 -2.11 5.64 4.01
CA SER A 70 -3.07 6.48 4.74
C SER A 70 -3.24 6.04 6.21
N ILE A 71 -3.07 4.73 6.49
CA ILE A 71 -3.13 4.14 7.84
C ILE A 71 -1.80 4.32 8.62
N ARG A 72 -0.67 4.52 7.93
CA ARG A 72 0.59 4.89 8.57
C ARG A 72 0.50 6.34 9.09
N VAL A 73 0.07 6.49 10.35
CA VAL A 73 -0.06 7.77 11.09
C VAL A 73 1.27 8.54 11.26
N ASN A 74 2.38 8.14 10.64
CA ASN A 74 3.72 8.66 10.93
C ASN A 74 4.46 9.42 9.81
N THR A 75 3.79 9.89 8.76
CA THR A 75 4.46 10.73 7.74
C THR A 75 3.65 11.95 7.33
N LYS A 76 3.25 12.76 8.32
CA LYS A 76 3.23 14.22 8.09
C LYS A 76 4.68 14.68 8.08
N TYR A 77 5.28 14.83 6.91
CA TYR A 77 6.49 15.62 6.77
C TYR A 77 6.10 17.10 6.96
N GLU A 78 6.31 17.65 8.14
CA GLU A 78 6.15 19.09 8.43
C GLU A 78 7.22 19.93 7.69
N SER A 79 7.19 20.04 6.35
CA SER A 79 8.19 20.84 5.62
C SER A 79 7.90 21.29 4.17
N LEU A 80 6.65 21.39 3.66
CA LEU A 80 6.36 22.11 2.41
C LEU A 80 4.84 22.40 2.21
N PRO A 81 4.45 23.50 1.55
CA PRO A 81 3.05 23.98 1.53
C PRO A 81 2.07 23.18 0.64
N PHE A 82 2.55 22.19 -0.12
CA PHE A 82 1.74 21.46 -1.12
C PHE A 82 1.99 19.94 -1.21
N GLN A 83 2.79 19.34 -0.32
CA GLN A 83 3.37 17.98 -0.41
C GLN A 83 2.39 16.85 -0.85
N PRO A 84 2.43 16.39 -2.12
CA PRO A 84 1.90 15.06 -2.45
C PRO A 84 2.89 14.00 -1.93
N THR A 85 2.41 12.97 -1.25
CA THR A 85 3.31 11.90 -0.79
C THR A 85 3.80 11.08 -1.99
N GLN A 86 5.06 10.62 -1.97
CA GLN A 86 5.63 9.77 -3.03
C GLN A 86 4.73 8.55 -3.32
N ALA A 87 4.08 8.03 -2.29
CA ALA A 87 3.11 6.96 -2.36
C ALA A 87 1.82 7.33 -3.13
N GLN A 88 1.33 8.57 -3.01
CA GLN A 88 0.19 9.06 -3.81
C GLN A 88 0.52 9.04 -5.31
N LEU A 89 1.71 9.49 -5.69
CA LEU A 89 2.15 9.46 -7.09
C LEU A 89 2.25 8.03 -7.64
N ILE A 90 2.81 7.10 -6.85
CA ILE A 90 2.93 5.68 -7.22
C ILE A 90 1.55 5.03 -7.35
N SER A 91 0.62 5.31 -6.42
CA SER A 91 -0.74 4.77 -6.46
C SER A 91 -1.52 5.24 -7.71
N LEU A 92 -1.34 6.51 -8.09
CA LEU A 92 -1.99 7.12 -9.24
C LEU A 92 -1.42 6.57 -10.55
N LEU A 93 -0.11 6.34 -10.61
CA LEU A 93 0.56 5.64 -11.71
C LEU A 93 0.04 4.20 -11.88
N LEU A 94 -0.04 3.42 -10.80
CA LEU A 94 -0.54 2.04 -10.85
C LEU A 94 -2.00 1.98 -11.31
N LEU A 95 -2.84 2.92 -10.87
CA LEU A 95 -4.22 3.05 -11.34
C LEU A 95 -4.28 3.36 -12.84
N ILE A 96 -3.52 4.34 -13.34
CA ILE A 96 -3.50 4.70 -14.76
C ILE A 96 -3.01 3.53 -15.62
N VAL A 97 -1.91 2.88 -15.21
CA VAL A 97 -1.35 1.72 -15.92
C VAL A 97 -2.34 0.56 -15.94
N GLY A 98 -2.97 0.23 -14.80
CA GLY A 98 -3.98 -0.83 -14.72
C GLY A 98 -5.20 -0.56 -15.61
N LEU A 99 -5.63 0.70 -15.70
CA LEU A 99 -6.76 1.13 -16.53
C LEU A 99 -6.41 1.01 -18.02
N LEU A 100 -5.26 1.56 -18.44
CA LEU A 100 -4.77 1.44 -19.83
C LEU A 100 -4.62 -0.02 -20.27
N LEU A 101 -4.07 -0.87 -19.41
CA LEU A 101 -3.85 -2.28 -19.72
C LEU A 101 -5.17 -3.04 -19.86
N THR A 102 -6.17 -2.73 -19.02
CA THR A 102 -7.52 -3.30 -19.11
C THR A 102 -8.25 -2.86 -20.39
N PHE A 103 -8.15 -1.59 -20.76
CA PHE A 103 -8.77 -1.06 -21.98
C PHE A 103 -8.09 -1.59 -23.26
N ASN A 104 -6.76 -1.65 -23.30
CA ASN A 104 -6.02 -2.20 -24.43
C ASN A 104 -6.27 -3.71 -24.58
N ALA A 105 -6.35 -4.46 -23.48
CA ALA A 105 -6.69 -5.89 -23.53
C ALA A 105 -8.09 -6.14 -24.13
N LYS A 106 -9.09 -5.31 -23.78
CA LYS A 106 -10.42 -5.36 -24.42
C LYS A 106 -10.37 -5.02 -25.90
N LYS A 107 -9.52 -4.06 -26.30
CA LYS A 107 -9.36 -3.62 -27.70
C LYS A 107 -8.67 -4.67 -28.58
N LEU A 108 -7.74 -5.46 -28.02
CA LEU A 108 -7.01 -6.53 -28.73
C LEU A 108 -7.85 -7.78 -29.01
N THR A 109 -8.98 -7.95 -28.33
CA THR A 109 -9.84 -9.15 -28.44
C THR A 109 -11.16 -8.86 -29.17
N LYS A 110 -11.37 -7.63 -29.64
CA LYS A 110 -12.52 -7.23 -30.46
C LYS A 110 -12.08 -7.05 -31.90
#